data_AF-A0A2V9M312-F1
#
_entry.id   AF-A0A2V9M312-F1
#
_cell.length_a   1.000
_cell.length_b   1.000
_cell.length_c   1.000
_cell.angle_alpha   90.00
_cell.angle_beta   90.00
_cell.angle_gamma   90.00
#
_symmetry.space_group_name_H-M   'P 1'
#
loop_
_entity.id
_entity.type
_entity.pdbx_description
1 polymer ?
#
loop_
_entity_poly.entity_id
_entity_poly.type
_entity_poly.pdbx_seq_one_letter_code
_entity_poly.pdbx_strand_id
1 'polypeptide(L)'
;MEKKENKLGDSVVKKDWTVMVYLAGDNNLAEEMVFALKSLYSVGSSKNVQVVALYDTNGAMVPFDIPVRRASEVTADHDLKQGEESFLKFKEQVSKASKKSEPITTEQKEFLRRLERLHLTGSVNAILQGFIADTIARFEASHYALILSGHGSGAVGDFLTSAKHFFSLTIPGLGRVLRGVKAQFQKTETGKLDILGFDSCL
;
A
#
# COMPACT_ATOMS: atom_id res chain seq x y z
N MET A 1 21.81 34.72 -29.73
CA MET A 1 21.55 33.27 -29.57
C MET A 1 21.35 33.01 -28.09
N GLU A 2 20.11 33.12 -27.62
CA GLU A 2 19.72 32.79 -26.24
C GLU A 2 19.59 31.28 -26.11
N LYS A 3 20.40 30.69 -25.23
CA LYS A 3 20.19 29.32 -24.74
C LYS A 3 19.08 29.36 -23.70
N LYS A 4 17.90 28.86 -24.04
CA LYS A 4 16.87 28.52 -23.06
C LYS A 4 17.30 27.24 -22.34
N GLU A 5 17.72 27.37 -21.09
CA GLU A 5 17.91 26.23 -20.19
C GLU A 5 16.55 25.63 -19.86
N ASN A 6 16.39 24.34 -20.18
CA ASN A 6 15.19 23.58 -19.90
C ASN A 6 15.26 23.09 -18.43
N LYS A 7 14.72 23.87 -17.49
CA LYS A 7 14.46 23.42 -16.12
C LYS A 7 13.02 22.91 -16.02
N LEU A 8 12.82 21.62 -16.30
CA LEU A 8 11.62 20.92 -15.88
C LEU A 8 11.96 20.13 -14.60
N GLY A 9 11.88 20.82 -13.47
CA GLY A 9 11.68 20.12 -12.20
C GLY A 9 10.20 19.78 -12.13
N ASP A 10 9.84 18.51 -12.30
CA ASP A 10 8.49 18.04 -11.98
C ASP A 10 8.25 18.30 -10.49
N SER A 11 7.55 19.38 -10.17
CA SER A 11 7.01 19.59 -8.84
C SER A 11 6.02 18.47 -8.58
N VAL A 12 6.24 17.67 -7.52
CA VAL A 12 5.27 16.67 -7.05
C VAL A 12 3.92 17.35 -6.91
N VAL A 13 2.97 17.02 -7.78
CA VAL A 13 1.65 17.66 -7.78
C VAL A 13 0.87 17.10 -6.61
N LYS A 14 0.70 17.93 -5.58
CA LYS A 14 -0.15 17.61 -4.43
C LYS A 14 -1.57 17.31 -4.90
N LYS A 15 -2.10 16.14 -4.52
CA LYS A 15 -3.47 15.72 -4.84
C LYS A 15 -4.45 16.11 -3.74
N ASP A 16 -5.75 16.04 -4.03
CA ASP A 16 -6.78 16.26 -3.01
C ASP A 16 -6.77 15.10 -2.01
N TRP A 17 -6.69 13.86 -2.50
CA TRP A 17 -6.71 12.64 -1.69
C TRP A 17 -5.60 11.66 -2.05
N THR A 18 -5.03 11.03 -1.01
CA THR A 18 -4.28 9.77 -1.12
C THR A 18 -5.01 8.69 -0.32
N VAL A 19 -5.41 7.63 -1.01
CA VAL A 19 -6.12 6.47 -0.45
C VAL A 19 -5.14 5.31 -0.34
N MET A 20 -4.92 4.84 0.87
CA MET A 20 -4.06 3.72 1.23
C MET A 20 -4.90 2.48 1.52
N VAL A 21 -4.58 1.35 0.89
CA VAL A 21 -5.26 0.07 1.13
C VAL A 21 -4.24 -0.97 1.59
N TYR A 22 -4.37 -1.46 2.81
CA TYR A 22 -3.57 -2.57 3.32
C TYR A 22 -4.37 -3.87 3.21
N LEU A 23 -3.87 -4.83 2.42
CA LEU A 23 -4.51 -6.12 2.16
C LEU A 23 -3.77 -7.22 2.91
N ALA A 24 -4.33 -7.70 4.03
CA ALA A 24 -3.77 -8.78 4.83
C ALA A 24 -4.21 -10.15 4.30
N GLY A 25 -3.57 -10.64 3.24
CA GLY A 25 -3.98 -11.87 2.56
C GLY A 25 -3.06 -13.07 2.75
N ASP A 26 -2.12 -13.06 3.70
CA ASP A 26 -1.40 -14.27 4.13
C ASP A 26 -2.30 -15.21 4.99
N ASN A 27 -3.48 -15.52 4.47
CA ASN A 27 -4.49 -16.38 5.09
C ASN A 27 -5.44 -16.91 3.99
N ASN A 28 -6.60 -17.44 4.38
CA ASN A 28 -7.60 -17.96 3.44
C ASN A 28 -8.37 -16.89 2.65
N LEU A 29 -8.13 -15.60 2.88
CA LEU A 29 -8.67 -14.48 2.09
C LEU A 29 -7.76 -14.08 0.92
N ALA A 30 -6.67 -14.83 0.66
CA ALA A 30 -5.67 -14.47 -0.34
C ALA A 30 -6.28 -14.26 -1.75
N GLU A 31 -7.29 -15.05 -2.11
CA GLU A 31 -7.96 -14.95 -3.40
C GLU A 31 -8.86 -13.71 -3.47
N GLU A 32 -9.59 -13.43 -2.40
CA GLU A 32 -10.42 -12.25 -2.22
C GLU A 32 -9.58 -10.96 -2.27
N MET A 33 -8.40 -10.95 -1.66
CA MET A 33 -7.45 -9.82 -1.74
C MET A 33 -6.95 -9.60 -3.17
N VAL A 34 -6.81 -10.65 -3.97
CA VAL A 34 -6.48 -10.53 -5.39
C VAL A 34 -7.63 -9.90 -6.16
N PHE A 35 -8.88 -10.28 -5.89
CA PHE A 35 -10.05 -9.63 -6.49
C PHE A 35 -10.21 -8.17 -6.06
N ALA A 36 -9.94 -7.86 -4.78
CA ALA A 36 -9.91 -6.49 -4.29
C ALA A 36 -8.84 -5.66 -5.03
N LEU A 37 -7.63 -6.19 -5.18
CA LEU A 37 -6.57 -5.53 -5.92
C LEU A 37 -6.94 -5.30 -7.39
N LYS A 38 -7.51 -6.30 -8.08
CA LYS A 38 -8.01 -6.12 -9.46
C LYS A 38 -9.07 -5.03 -9.55
N SER A 39 -9.95 -4.94 -8.55
CA SER A 39 -10.98 -3.89 -8.48
C SER A 39 -10.38 -2.49 -8.27
N LEU A 40 -9.30 -2.38 -7.48
CA LEU A 40 -8.54 -1.12 -7.36
C LEU A 40 -7.91 -0.73 -8.71
N TYR A 41 -7.36 -1.70 -9.45
CA TYR A 41 -6.78 -1.48 -10.78
C TYR A 41 -7.81 -1.09 -11.85
N SER A 42 -9.04 -1.63 -11.78
CA SER A 42 -10.10 -1.29 -12.74
C SER A 42 -10.59 0.14 -12.58
N VAL A 43 -10.75 0.60 -11.33
CA VAL A 43 -11.13 1.99 -11.04
C VAL A 43 -9.97 2.94 -11.32
N GLY A 44 -8.76 2.60 -10.86
CA GLY A 44 -7.56 3.40 -11.05
C GLY A 44 -7.48 4.64 -10.14
N SER A 45 -6.33 5.32 -10.22
CA SER A 45 -6.12 6.67 -9.68
C SER A 45 -6.68 7.74 -10.64
N SER A 46 -6.75 8.98 -10.19
CA SER A 46 -7.11 10.14 -11.01
C SER A 46 -6.13 11.30 -10.82
N LYS A 47 -6.41 12.43 -11.47
CA LYS A 47 -5.67 13.69 -11.25
C LYS A 47 -5.78 14.21 -9.81
N ASN A 48 -6.90 13.93 -9.13
CA ASN A 48 -7.19 14.45 -7.79
C ASN A 48 -7.04 13.38 -6.69
N VAL A 49 -6.98 12.10 -7.06
CA VAL A 49 -6.90 10.98 -6.11
C VAL A 49 -5.72 10.08 -6.49
N GLN A 50 -4.86 9.77 -5.53
CA GLN A 50 -3.90 8.67 -5.63
C GLN A 50 -4.41 7.46 -4.85
N VAL A 51 -4.38 6.28 -5.45
CA VAL A 51 -4.61 5.02 -4.74
C VAL A 51 -3.29 4.24 -4.65
N VAL A 52 -2.96 3.77 -3.45
CA VAL A 52 -1.78 2.95 -3.17
C VAL A 52 -2.22 1.74 -2.36
N ALA A 53 -1.82 0.54 -2.77
CA ALA A 53 -2.09 -0.68 -2.02
C ALA A 53 -0.80 -1.31 -1.51
N LEU A 54 -0.85 -1.93 -0.33
CA LEU A 54 0.18 -2.85 0.15
C LEU A 54 -0.47 -4.21 0.36
N TYR A 55 -0.06 -5.19 -0.43
CA TYR A 55 -0.50 -6.57 -0.28
C TYR A 55 0.52 -7.33 0.58
N ASP A 56 0.10 -7.73 1.78
CA ASP A 56 0.77 -8.75 2.58
C ASP A 56 0.43 -10.15 2.05
N THR A 57 1.38 -10.74 1.33
CA THR A 57 1.29 -12.08 0.75
C THR A 57 2.09 -13.07 1.58
N ASN A 58 1.87 -14.38 1.38
CA ASN A 58 2.61 -15.47 2.04
C ASN A 58 4.13 -15.41 1.77
N GLY A 59 4.84 -14.60 2.57
CA GLY A 59 6.29 -14.40 2.55
C GLY A 59 6.80 -13.07 2.00
N ALA A 60 5.94 -12.15 1.54
CA ALA A 60 6.39 -10.85 1.01
C ALA A 60 5.35 -9.73 1.09
N MET A 61 5.84 -8.52 1.34
CA MET A 61 5.07 -7.27 1.29
C MET A 61 5.19 -6.63 -0.09
N VAL A 62 4.07 -6.35 -0.75
CA VAL A 62 4.04 -5.94 -2.15
C VAL A 62 3.34 -4.59 -2.30
N PRO A 63 4.09 -3.50 -2.50
CA PRO A 63 3.48 -2.21 -2.78
C PRO A 63 2.98 -2.16 -4.23
N PHE A 64 1.81 -1.56 -4.43
CA PHE A 64 1.21 -1.27 -5.73
C PHE A 64 0.78 0.20 -5.78
N ASP A 65 1.42 0.96 -6.67
CA ASP A 65 0.96 2.29 -7.02
C ASP A 65 -0.08 2.14 -8.12
N ILE A 66 -1.36 2.39 -7.80
CA ILE A 66 -2.45 2.17 -8.76
C ILE A 66 -2.38 3.27 -9.83
N PRO A 67 -2.33 2.92 -11.13
CA PRO A 67 -2.10 3.87 -12.20
C PRO A 67 -3.30 4.79 -12.41
N VAL A 68 -3.06 5.99 -12.97
CA VAL A 68 -4.14 6.90 -13.36
C VAL A 68 -4.95 6.29 -14.50
N ARG A 69 -6.28 6.25 -14.36
CA ARG A 69 -7.22 5.84 -15.41
C ARG A 69 -8.11 7.01 -15.79
N ARG A 70 -8.34 7.21 -17.09
CA ARG A 70 -9.38 8.13 -17.55
C ARG A 70 -10.72 7.40 -17.55
N ALA A 71 -11.82 8.13 -17.28
CA ALA A 71 -13.17 7.56 -17.26
C ALA A 71 -13.55 6.82 -18.57
N SER A 72 -12.92 7.16 -19.70
CA SER A 72 -13.11 6.51 -21.00
C SER A 72 -12.35 5.18 -21.18
N GLU A 73 -11.45 4.82 -20.26
CA GLU A 73 -10.56 3.64 -20.37
C GLU A 73 -11.02 2.47 -19.48
N VAL A 74 -12.09 2.65 -18.70
CA VAL A 74 -12.62 1.61 -17.82
C VAL A 74 -13.34 0.57 -18.67
N THR A 75 -12.73 -0.60 -18.86
CA THR A 75 -13.37 -1.76 -19.49
C THR A 75 -13.06 -2.99 -18.65
N ALA A 76 -14.09 -3.63 -18.10
CA ALA A 76 -13.95 -4.68 -17.09
C ALA A 76 -12.98 -5.81 -17.49
N ASP A 77 -12.97 -6.21 -18.78
CA ASP A 77 -12.13 -7.31 -19.29
C ASP A 77 -10.64 -6.98 -19.41
N HIS A 78 -10.28 -5.75 -19.78
CA HIS A 78 -8.86 -5.36 -19.90
C HIS A 78 -8.23 -5.17 -18.51
N ASP A 79 -9.06 -4.81 -17.53
CA ASP A 79 -8.64 -4.41 -16.18
C ASP A 79 -8.35 -5.61 -15.29
N LEU A 80 -9.18 -6.64 -15.41
CA LEU A 80 -8.92 -7.94 -14.81
C LEU A 80 -7.60 -8.52 -15.32
N LYS A 81 -7.34 -8.44 -16.64
CA LYS A 81 -6.09 -8.93 -17.24
C LYS A 81 -4.85 -8.18 -16.76
N GLN A 82 -4.89 -6.85 -16.64
CA GLN A 82 -3.74 -6.08 -16.17
C GLN A 82 -3.43 -6.32 -14.69
N GLY A 83 -4.48 -6.42 -13.85
CA GLY A 83 -4.33 -6.81 -12.44
C GLY A 83 -3.80 -8.24 -12.31
N GLU A 84 -4.31 -9.16 -13.12
CA GLU A 84 -3.80 -10.54 -13.22
C GLU A 84 -2.35 -10.59 -13.67
N GLU A 85 -1.95 -9.84 -14.68
CA GLU A 85 -0.57 -9.80 -15.15
C GLU A 85 0.37 -9.22 -14.11
N SER A 86 -0.03 -8.15 -13.42
CA SER A 86 0.77 -7.55 -12.33
C SER A 86 0.93 -8.55 -11.18
N PHE A 87 -0.15 -9.26 -10.84
CA PHE A 87 -0.15 -10.28 -9.81
C PHE A 87 0.62 -11.55 -10.23
N LEU A 88 0.50 -12.00 -11.48
CA LEU A 88 1.20 -13.17 -12.01
C LEU A 88 2.69 -12.91 -12.17
N LYS A 89 3.08 -11.73 -12.68
CA LYS A 89 4.49 -11.29 -12.69
C LYS A 89 5.04 -11.29 -11.27
N PHE A 90 4.27 -10.80 -10.31
CA PHE A 90 4.65 -10.84 -8.91
C PHE A 90 4.74 -12.28 -8.36
N LYS A 91 3.73 -13.13 -8.56
CA LYS A 91 3.70 -14.52 -8.09
C LYS A 91 4.83 -15.33 -8.72
N GLU A 92 5.14 -15.08 -9.98
CA GLU A 92 6.29 -15.65 -10.67
C GLU A 92 7.61 -15.15 -10.08
N GLN A 93 7.72 -13.86 -9.74
CA GLN A 93 8.88 -13.29 -9.05
C GLN A 93 9.09 -13.90 -7.65
N VAL A 94 8.02 -14.07 -6.85
CA VAL A 94 8.10 -14.68 -5.51
C VAL A 94 8.35 -16.19 -5.57
N SER A 95 7.70 -16.90 -6.49
CA SER A 95 7.95 -18.33 -6.75
C SER A 95 9.42 -18.58 -7.14
N LYS A 96 10.00 -17.71 -7.97
CA LYS A 96 11.41 -17.78 -8.36
C LYS A 96 12.34 -17.39 -7.20
N ALA A 97 11.97 -16.39 -6.39
CA ALA A 97 12.70 -15.99 -5.19
C ALA A 97 12.76 -17.09 -4.11
N SER A 98 11.77 -17.99 -4.05
CA SER A 98 11.79 -19.15 -3.16
C SER A 98 12.77 -20.26 -3.59
N LYS A 99 13.37 -20.20 -4.79
CA LYS A 99 14.27 -21.26 -5.32
C LYS A 99 15.70 -20.84 -5.65
N LYS A 100 16.02 -19.55 -5.74
CA LYS A 100 17.40 -19.03 -5.76
C LYS A 100 17.35 -17.52 -5.58
N SER A 101 18.18 -17.01 -4.67
CA SER A 101 18.39 -15.60 -4.38
C SER A 101 18.75 -14.80 -5.64
N GLU A 102 17.81 -14.02 -6.19
CA GLU A 102 17.98 -12.92 -7.18
C GLU A 102 16.62 -12.18 -7.38
N PRO A 103 16.59 -10.91 -7.84
CA PRO A 103 16.10 -9.90 -6.91
C PRO A 103 14.80 -9.17 -7.30
N ILE A 104 14.02 -8.81 -6.27
CA ILE A 104 12.97 -7.76 -6.21
C ILE A 104 13.23 -6.56 -7.15
N THR A 105 12.16 -5.98 -7.73
CA THR A 105 12.25 -4.84 -8.67
C THR A 105 12.93 -3.62 -8.02
N THR A 106 13.42 -2.66 -8.80
CA THR A 106 14.11 -1.46 -8.27
C THR A 106 13.22 -0.69 -7.29
N GLU A 107 11.94 -0.50 -7.62
CA GLU A 107 10.95 0.17 -6.78
C GLU A 107 10.67 -0.61 -5.48
N GLN A 108 10.55 -1.93 -5.57
CA GLN A 108 10.36 -2.81 -4.42
C GLN A 108 11.61 -2.87 -3.52
N LYS A 109 12.80 -2.95 -4.11
CA LYS A 109 14.08 -2.83 -3.38
C LYS A 109 14.17 -1.50 -2.69
N GLU A 110 13.78 -0.41 -3.34
CA GLU A 110 13.85 0.91 -2.75
C GLU A 110 12.82 1.08 -1.63
N PHE A 111 11.62 0.53 -1.78
CA PHE A 111 10.62 0.45 -0.72
C PHE A 111 11.11 -0.39 0.46
N LEU A 112 11.59 -1.61 0.22
CA LEU A 112 12.10 -2.50 1.28
C LEU A 112 13.36 -1.92 1.95
N ARG A 113 14.29 -1.33 1.20
CA ARG A 113 15.43 -0.58 1.76
C ARG A 113 14.97 0.62 2.57
N ARG A 114 13.91 1.32 2.16
CA ARG A 114 13.33 2.41 2.96
C ARG A 114 12.73 1.89 4.26
N LEU A 115 11.99 0.78 4.22
CA LEU A 115 11.47 0.13 5.42
C LEU A 115 12.60 -0.35 6.34
N GLU A 116 13.67 -0.92 5.79
CA GLU A 116 14.88 -1.30 6.54
C GLU A 116 15.60 -0.10 7.17
N ARG A 117 15.82 0.99 6.41
CA ARG A 117 16.40 2.24 6.94
C ARG A 117 15.55 2.85 8.06
N LEU A 118 14.24 2.65 8.01
CA LEU A 118 13.31 3.09 9.05
C LEU A 118 13.23 2.11 10.24
N HIS A 119 13.97 0.99 10.22
CA HIS A 119 13.92 -0.10 11.21
C HIS A 119 12.53 -0.73 11.37
N LEU A 120 11.76 -0.86 10.28
CA LEU A 120 10.34 -1.24 10.32
C LEU A 120 10.04 -2.70 9.92
N THR A 121 11.05 -3.57 9.88
CA THR A 121 10.95 -4.90 9.22
C THR A 121 10.52 -6.07 10.12
N GLY A 122 10.20 -5.83 11.39
CA GLY A 122 10.01 -6.91 12.38
C GLY A 122 8.58 -7.19 12.84
N SER A 123 7.59 -6.34 12.56
CA SER A 123 6.20 -6.54 13.02
C SER A 123 5.17 -5.91 12.09
N VAL A 124 3.93 -6.42 12.07
CA VAL A 124 2.80 -5.83 11.32
C VAL A 124 2.61 -4.35 11.66
N ASN A 125 2.78 -3.97 12.94
CA ASN A 125 2.74 -2.57 13.37
C ASN A 125 3.78 -1.72 12.62
N ALA A 126 5.01 -2.21 12.57
CA ALA A 126 6.12 -1.50 11.96
C ALA A 126 5.95 -1.40 10.44
N ILE A 127 5.53 -2.48 9.79
CA ILE A 127 5.23 -2.53 8.37
C ILE A 127 4.11 -1.55 8.02
N LEU A 128 3.01 -1.57 8.77
CA LEU A 128 1.89 -0.65 8.56
C LEU A 128 2.30 0.81 8.78
N GLN A 129 3.07 1.10 9.83
CA GLN A 129 3.60 2.45 10.07
C GLN A 129 4.48 2.90 8.90
N GLY A 130 5.34 2.02 8.39
CA GLY A 130 6.25 2.31 7.29
C GLY A 130 5.53 2.52 5.97
N PHE A 131 4.51 1.71 5.71
CA PHE A 131 3.64 1.88 4.56
C PHE A 131 2.94 3.24 4.56
N ILE A 132 2.33 3.62 5.68
CA ILE A 132 1.63 4.91 5.80
C ILE A 132 2.64 6.06 5.64
N ALA A 133 3.77 5.99 6.34
CA ALA A 133 4.78 7.05 6.29
C ALA A 133 5.43 7.21 4.91
N ASP A 134 5.80 6.10 4.26
CA ASP A 134 6.36 6.13 2.90
C ASP A 134 5.32 6.63 1.89
N THR A 135 4.05 6.24 2.04
CA THR A 135 2.98 6.71 1.16
C THR A 135 2.74 8.21 1.29
N ILE A 136 2.65 8.75 2.52
CA ILE A 136 2.54 10.20 2.76
C ILE A 136 3.73 10.95 2.15
N ALA A 137 4.94 10.41 2.30
CA ALA A 137 6.15 11.06 1.80
C ALA A 137 6.24 11.07 0.26
N ARG A 138 5.70 10.04 -0.42
CA ARG A 138 5.73 9.92 -1.90
C ARG A 138 4.56 10.61 -2.57
N PHE A 139 3.39 10.57 -1.95
CA PHE A 139 2.12 10.96 -2.53
C PHE A 139 1.45 12.00 -1.63
N GLU A 140 2.03 13.19 -1.61
CA GLU A 140 1.50 14.30 -0.83
C GLU A 140 0.07 14.63 -1.28
N ALA A 141 -0.85 14.67 -0.31
CA ALA A 141 -2.22 15.07 -0.51
C ALA A 141 -2.74 15.96 0.63
N SER A 142 -3.86 16.63 0.37
CA SER A 142 -4.59 17.40 1.38
C SER A 142 -5.28 16.49 2.41
N HIS A 143 -5.75 15.32 1.97
CA HIS A 143 -6.45 14.34 2.80
C HIS A 143 -5.93 12.93 2.61
N TYR A 144 -5.99 12.13 3.67
CA TYR A 144 -5.54 10.74 3.66
C TYR A 144 -6.63 9.80 4.20
N ALA A 145 -6.89 8.74 3.44
CA ALA A 145 -7.72 7.62 3.87
C ALA A 145 -6.86 6.35 3.99
N LEU A 146 -7.06 5.58 5.06
CA LEU A 146 -6.45 4.27 5.25
C LEU A 146 -7.55 3.22 5.39
N ILE A 147 -7.53 2.20 4.53
CA ILE A 147 -8.43 1.06 4.55
C ILE A 147 -7.61 -0.17 4.94
N LEU A 148 -8.03 -0.86 5.99
CA LEU A 148 -7.43 -2.10 6.45
C LEU A 148 -8.38 -3.25 6.08
N SER A 149 -7.93 -4.16 5.22
CA SER A 149 -8.71 -5.30 4.74
C SER A 149 -8.07 -6.61 5.18
N GLY A 150 -8.90 -7.51 5.72
CA GLY A 150 -8.47 -8.81 6.25
C GLY A 150 -9.43 -9.38 7.28
N HIS A 151 -8.99 -10.40 8.02
CA HIS A 151 -9.76 -10.93 9.13
C HIS A 151 -9.92 -9.91 10.25
N GLY A 152 -11.08 -9.91 10.89
CA GLY A 152 -11.36 -9.14 12.08
C GLY A 152 -12.20 -9.96 13.05
N SER A 153 -11.88 -9.85 14.33
CA SER A 153 -12.64 -10.43 15.45
C SER A 153 -13.14 -9.33 16.40
N GLY A 154 -13.45 -8.15 15.83
CA GLY A 154 -13.97 -7.00 16.57
C GLY A 154 -12.97 -6.37 17.53
N ALA A 155 -13.48 -5.68 18.56
CA ALA A 155 -12.67 -4.91 19.51
C ALA A 155 -11.88 -5.75 20.52
N VAL A 156 -12.21 -7.05 20.64
CA VAL A 156 -11.70 -7.95 21.68
C VAL A 156 -10.74 -9.00 21.12
N GLY A 157 -10.79 -9.28 19.81
CA GLY A 157 -9.98 -10.29 19.16
C GLY A 157 -8.92 -9.77 18.21
N ASP A 158 -8.31 -10.71 17.48
CA ASP A 158 -7.23 -10.45 16.54
C ASP A 158 -7.73 -9.80 15.24
N PHE A 159 -6.98 -8.84 14.72
CA PHE A 159 -7.25 -8.13 13.46
C PHE A 159 -6.06 -8.34 12.50
N LEU A 160 -6.33 -8.62 11.23
CA LEU A 160 -5.34 -8.97 10.18
C LEU A 160 -4.52 -10.23 10.49
N THR A 161 -5.15 -11.32 10.94
CA THR A 161 -4.46 -12.59 11.26
C THR A 161 -3.86 -13.25 10.02
N SER A 162 -2.63 -13.77 10.13
CA SER A 162 -1.96 -14.57 9.09
C SER A 162 -1.71 -16.02 9.55
N ALA A 163 -1.64 -16.95 8.60
CA ALA A 163 -1.35 -18.37 8.85
C ALA A 163 0.11 -18.64 9.30
N LYS A 164 1.04 -17.70 9.11
CA LYS A 164 2.45 -17.83 9.52
C LYS A 164 2.92 -16.76 10.52
N HIS A 165 2.23 -15.63 10.60
CA HIS A 165 2.54 -14.60 11.57
C HIS A 165 1.56 -14.66 12.74
N PHE A 166 2.07 -15.12 13.90
CA PHE A 166 1.46 -15.01 15.23
C PHE A 166 1.19 -13.55 15.69
N PHE A 167 1.28 -12.55 14.78
CA PHE A 167 1.27 -11.14 15.10
C PHE A 167 0.05 -10.47 14.48
N SER A 168 -1.09 -10.69 15.11
CA SER A 168 -2.28 -9.88 14.88
C SER A 168 -1.99 -8.41 15.14
N LEU A 169 -2.55 -7.54 14.30
CA LEU A 169 -2.66 -6.13 14.64
C LEU A 169 -3.70 -6.03 15.77
N THR A 170 -3.32 -5.54 16.94
CA THR A 170 -4.29 -5.26 18.00
C THR A 170 -4.78 -3.82 17.87
N ILE A 171 -5.99 -3.49 18.35
CA ILE A 171 -6.47 -2.11 18.37
C ILE A 171 -5.49 -1.15 19.10
N PRO A 172 -4.91 -1.52 20.27
CA PRO A 172 -3.83 -0.72 20.87
C PRO A 172 -2.57 -0.63 20.02
N GLY A 173 -2.21 -1.70 19.30
CA GLY A 173 -1.14 -1.71 18.30
C GLY A 173 -1.36 -0.68 17.20
N LEU A 174 -2.54 -0.72 16.56
CA LEU A 174 -2.96 0.27 15.57
C LEU A 174 -2.92 1.69 16.14
N GLY A 175 -3.42 1.90 17.36
CA GLY A 175 -3.33 3.20 18.03
C GLY A 175 -1.88 3.70 18.19
N ARG A 176 -0.92 2.81 18.46
CA ARG A 176 0.51 3.17 18.52
C ARG A 176 1.06 3.53 17.14
N VAL A 177 0.71 2.75 16.11
CA VAL A 177 1.10 3.02 14.71
C VAL A 177 0.64 4.41 14.27
N LEU A 178 -0.65 4.72 14.45
CA LEU A 178 -1.23 6.00 14.03
C LEU A 178 -0.62 7.18 14.79
N ARG A 179 -0.32 7.02 16.08
CA ARG A 179 0.42 8.03 16.86
C ARG A 179 1.86 8.21 16.35
N GLY A 180 2.53 7.12 16.01
CA GLY A 180 3.88 7.14 15.44
C GLY A 180 3.94 7.92 14.13
N VAL A 181 3.02 7.63 13.21
CA VAL A 181 2.87 8.38 11.94
C VAL A 181 2.59 9.86 12.23
N LYS A 182 1.60 10.16 13.08
CA LYS A 182 1.24 11.55 13.41
C LYS A 182 2.43 12.34 13.98
N ALA A 183 3.24 11.72 14.84
CA ALA A 183 4.42 12.35 15.41
C ALA A 183 5.49 12.66 14.34
N GLN A 184 5.66 11.77 13.35
CA GLN A 184 6.62 11.94 12.26
C GLN A 184 6.31 13.14 11.36
N PHE A 185 5.02 13.45 11.15
CA PHE A 185 4.58 14.55 10.28
C PHE A 185 4.05 15.78 11.04
N GLN A 186 4.26 15.85 12.37
CA GLN A 186 3.72 16.93 13.20
C GLN A 186 4.20 18.33 12.77
N LYS A 187 5.37 18.44 12.13
CA LYS A 187 5.96 19.72 11.69
C LYS A 187 5.49 20.19 10.32
N THR A 188 4.83 19.34 9.53
CA THR A 188 4.52 19.62 8.12
C THR A 188 3.02 19.86 7.89
N GLU A 189 2.18 19.82 8.94
CA GLU A 189 0.71 19.81 8.85
C GLU A 189 0.12 18.71 7.95
N THR A 190 0.96 17.80 7.46
CA THR A 190 0.60 16.64 6.64
C THR A 190 0.51 15.38 7.51
N GLY A 191 -0.08 14.31 6.98
CA GLY A 191 -0.09 13.00 7.65
C GLY A 191 -1.13 12.81 8.77
N LYS A 192 -2.09 13.72 8.91
CA LYS A 192 -3.34 13.40 9.60
C LYS A 192 -4.16 12.48 8.70
N LEU A 193 -4.54 11.32 9.22
CA LEU A 193 -5.53 10.46 8.59
C LEU A 193 -6.93 11.01 8.87
N ASP A 194 -7.68 11.30 7.82
CA ASP A 194 -9.05 11.81 7.89
C ASP A 194 -10.06 10.67 7.96
N ILE A 195 -9.77 9.56 7.27
CA ILE A 195 -10.62 8.38 7.22
C ILE A 195 -9.80 7.14 7.59
N LEU A 196 -10.35 6.34 8.51
CA LEU A 196 -9.89 5.00 8.82
C LEU A 196 -11.03 4.02 8.56
N GLY A 197 -10.88 3.20 7.53
CA GLY A 197 -11.83 2.16 7.12
C GLY A 197 -11.38 0.77 7.55
N PHE A 198 -12.35 -0.05 7.93
CA PHE A 198 -12.15 -1.45 8.28
C PHE A 198 -13.00 -2.30 7.33
N ASP A 199 -12.33 -3.01 6.43
CA ASP A 199 -12.94 -4.01 5.55
C ASP A 199 -12.68 -5.39 6.16
N SER A 200 -13.35 -5.64 7.28
CA SER A 200 -13.14 -6.83 8.11
C SER A 200 -14.38 -7.12 8.95
N CYS A 201 -14.52 -8.37 9.37
CA CYS A 201 -15.61 -8.79 10.26
C CYS A 201 -15.47 -8.19 11.68
N LEU A 202 -16.59 -8.16 12.40
CA LEU A 202 -16.70 -7.77 13.81
C LEU A 202 -16.77 -8.99 14.73
#